data_AF-A0A382GDC9-F1
#
_entry.id   AF-A0A382GDC9-F1
#
_cell.length_a   1.000
_cell.length_b   1.000
_cell.length_c   1.000
_cell.angle_alpha   90.00
_cell.angle_beta   90.00
_cell.angle_gamma   90.00
#
_symmetry.space_group_name_H-M   'P 1'
#
loop_
_entity.id
_entity.type
_entity.pdbx_description
1 polymer ?
#
loop_
_entity_poly.entity_id
_entity_poly.type
_entity_poly.pdbx_seq_one_letter_code
_entity_poly.pdbx_strand_id
1 'polypeptide(L)'
;VVSEMEADVWFEPELVLEIVASEITLSPIHKTGLNLIRKGSGFALRFPKFTGKIRYEKAVEDASTDEEVLTLYKGQSKFSQVK
;
A
#
# COMPACT_ATOMS: atom_id res chain seq x y z
N VAL A 1 7.02 -9.59 9.12
CA VAL A 1 6.46 -9.13 7.83
C VAL A 1 6.33 -10.34 6.90
N VAL A 2 5.21 -10.53 6.22
CA VAL A 2 5.02 -11.62 5.24
C VAL A 2 4.92 -11.00 3.85
N SER A 3 5.95 -11.22 3.02
CA SER A 3 6.03 -10.70 1.65
C SER A 3 6.15 -11.87 0.67
N GLU A 4 5.51 -11.74 -0.50
CA GLU A 4 5.77 -12.61 -1.67
C GLU A 4 6.80 -11.99 -2.63
N MET A 5 7.26 -10.78 -2.34
CA MET A 5 8.31 -10.09 -3.09
C MET A 5 9.67 -10.36 -2.45
N GLU A 6 10.66 -10.68 -3.26
CA GLU A 6 12.06 -10.79 -2.86
C GLU A 6 12.74 -9.42 -2.90
N ALA A 7 13.54 -9.16 -1.87
CA ALA A 7 14.41 -7.99 -1.79
C ALA A 7 15.87 -8.48 -1.74
N ASP A 8 16.78 -7.74 -2.38
CA ASP A 8 18.21 -8.03 -2.32
C ASP A 8 18.76 -7.91 -0.90
N VAL A 9 18.20 -6.96 -0.13
CA VAL A 9 18.56 -6.69 1.27
C VAL A 9 17.29 -6.47 2.07
N TRP A 10 17.19 -7.17 3.19
CA TRP A 10 16.10 -7.00 4.15
C TRP A 10 16.50 -6.03 5.25
N PHE A 11 15.54 -5.24 5.72
CA PHE A 11 15.69 -4.30 6.82
C PHE A 11 14.69 -4.66 7.93
N GLU A 12 15.05 -4.37 9.17
CA GLU A 12 14.06 -4.36 10.25
C GLU A 12 13.11 -3.18 10.04
N PRO A 13 11.79 -3.35 10.23
CA PRO A 13 10.85 -2.23 10.15
C PRO A 13 11.16 -1.22 11.25
N GLU A 14 11.63 -0.04 10.87
CA GLU A 14 11.94 1.06 11.80
C GLU A 14 11.51 2.43 11.25
N LEU A 15 11.51 2.61 9.92
CA LEU A 15 11.26 3.90 9.28
C LEU A 15 9.91 3.95 8.59
N VAL A 16 9.18 5.05 8.81
CA VAL A 16 7.94 5.37 8.10
C VAL A 16 8.20 6.43 7.03
N LEU A 17 7.83 6.12 5.79
CA LEU A 17 8.02 7.00 4.64
C LEU A 17 6.69 7.58 4.18
N GLU A 18 6.66 8.88 3.85
CA GLU A 18 5.52 9.49 3.18
C GLU A 18 5.58 9.19 1.68
N ILE A 19 4.60 8.42 1.19
CA ILE A 19 4.45 8.04 -0.21
C ILE A 19 3.18 8.69 -0.77
N VAL A 20 3.28 9.26 -1.97
CA VAL A 20 2.14 9.71 -2.76
C VAL A 20 1.97 8.83 -3.99
N ALA A 21 0.73 8.64 -4.42
CA ALA A 21 0.40 7.80 -5.58
C ALA A 21 -0.80 8.38 -6.32
N SER A 22 -1.01 7.95 -7.57
CA SER A 22 -2.17 8.40 -8.36
C SER A 22 -3.46 7.69 -7.97
N GLU A 23 -3.38 6.39 -7.66
CA GLU A 23 -4.51 5.56 -7.23
C GLU A 23 -4.01 4.30 -6.50
N ILE A 24 -4.92 3.62 -5.81
CA ILE A 24 -4.78 2.28 -5.26
C ILE A 24 -5.44 1.30 -6.25
N THR A 25 -4.74 0.20 -6.52
CA THR A 25 -5.15 -0.85 -7.47
C THR A 25 -5.13 -2.22 -6.79
N LEU A 26 -5.83 -3.19 -7.37
CA LEU A 26 -5.72 -4.59 -6.94
C LEU A 26 -4.44 -5.21 -7.49
N SER A 27 -3.66 -5.85 -6.62
CA SER A 27 -2.41 -6.49 -6.97
C SER A 27 -2.40 -7.96 -6.56
N PRO A 28 -1.91 -8.87 -7.43
CA PRO A 28 -1.79 -10.28 -7.09
C PRO A 28 -0.59 -10.60 -6.17
N ILE A 29 0.38 -9.69 -6.03
CA ILE A 29 1.66 -9.96 -5.33
C ILE A 29 1.83 -9.16 -4.02
N HIS A 30 1.06 -8.10 -3.83
CA HIS A 30 1.10 -7.32 -2.58
C HIS A 30 0.10 -7.90 -1.58
N LYS A 31 0.51 -8.03 -0.32
CA LYS A 31 -0.30 -8.67 0.73
C LYS A 31 -1.17 -7.71 1.54
N THR A 32 -1.00 -6.40 1.38
CA THR A 32 -1.82 -5.39 2.07
C THR A 32 -3.30 -5.61 1.73
N GLY A 33 -4.15 -5.86 2.72
CA GLY A 33 -5.57 -6.12 2.50
C GLY A 33 -5.87 -7.36 1.63
N LEU A 34 -5.01 -8.38 1.67
CA LEU A 34 -5.18 -9.61 0.88
C LEU A 34 -6.58 -10.23 1.09
N ASN A 35 -7.24 -10.58 -0.01
CA ASN A 35 -8.59 -11.16 -0.05
C ASN A 35 -9.74 -10.24 0.40
N LEU A 36 -9.50 -8.96 0.75
CA LEU A 36 -10.57 -8.06 1.21
C LEU A 36 -11.53 -7.62 0.10
N ILE A 37 -11.06 -7.53 -1.16
CA ILE A 37 -11.89 -7.14 -2.32
C ILE A 37 -12.06 -8.29 -3.32
N ARG A 38 -10.94 -8.93 -3.71
CA ARG A 38 -10.92 -10.07 -4.61
C ARG A 38 -9.98 -11.12 -4.04
N LYS A 39 -10.43 -12.38 -4.03
CA LYS A 39 -9.64 -13.52 -3.60
C LYS A 39 -8.33 -13.61 -4.40
N GLY A 40 -7.21 -13.78 -3.72
CA GLY A 40 -5.87 -13.83 -4.30
C GLY A 40 -5.29 -12.47 -4.68
N SER A 41 -5.85 -11.35 -4.18
CA SER A 41 -5.29 -10.02 -4.41
C SER A 41 -5.31 -9.17 -3.15
N GLY A 42 -4.27 -8.36 -2.98
CA GLY A 42 -4.21 -7.24 -2.04
C GLY A 42 -4.19 -5.89 -2.78
N PHE A 43 -3.70 -4.86 -2.11
CA PHE A 43 -3.63 -3.49 -2.61
C PHE A 43 -2.21 -3.11 -3.01
N ALA A 44 -2.09 -2.35 -4.10
CA ALA A 44 -0.86 -1.69 -4.50
C ALA A 44 -1.11 -0.24 -4.90
N LEU A 45 -0.10 0.60 -4.69
CA LEU A 45 -0.09 1.98 -5.16
C LEU A 45 0.34 2.04 -6.63
N ARG A 46 -0.40 2.78 -7.46
CA ARG A 46 -0.02 3.05 -8.85
C ARG A 46 0.79 4.35 -8.93
N PHE A 47 1.96 4.25 -9.56
CA PHE A 47 2.96 5.32 -9.64
C PHE A 47 3.34 5.89 -8.26
N PRO A 48 3.76 5.04 -7.30
CA PRO A 48 4.19 5.50 -5.99
C PRO A 48 5.44 6.37 -6.11
N LYS A 49 5.44 7.50 -5.42
CA LYS A 49 6.56 8.44 -5.34
C LYS A 49 6.85 8.74 -3.89
N PHE A 50 8.11 8.60 -3.50
CA PHE A 50 8.58 9.11 -2.24
C PHE A 50 8.55 10.64 -2.26
N THR A 51 7.98 11.27 -1.25
CA THR A 51 7.87 12.74 -1.20
C THR A 51 9.16 13.43 -0.77
N GLY A 52 10.17 12.68 -0.34
CA GLY A 52 11.37 13.21 0.32
C GLY A 52 11.23 13.30 1.83
N LYS A 53 10.06 12.97 2.40
CA LYS A 53 9.82 13.06 3.84
C LYS A 53 9.86 11.70 4.52
N ILE A 54 10.82 11.55 5.43
CA ILE A 54 10.83 10.49 6.45
C ILE A 54 10.05 11.00 7.65
N ARG A 55 9.08 10.21 8.13
CA ARG A 55 8.17 10.58 9.23
C ARG A 55 8.79 10.13 10.56
N TYR A 56 9.84 10.83 11.02
CA TYR A 56 10.54 10.50 12.26
C TYR A 56 9.67 10.60 13.52
N GLU A 57 8.55 11.32 13.43
CA GLU A 57 7.59 11.43 14.52
C GLU A 57 6.61 10.25 14.60
N LYS A 58 6.67 9.30 13.66
CA LYS A 58 5.81 8.11 13.61
C LYS A 58 6.58 6.84 13.95
N ALA A 59 6.02 6.01 14.81
CA ALA A 59 6.46 4.63 14.96
C ALA A 59 5.94 3.76 13.80
N VAL A 60 6.50 2.57 13.62
CA VAL A 60 6.10 1.68 12.52
C VAL A 60 4.65 1.21 12.66
N GLU A 61 4.14 1.14 13.88
CA GLU A 61 2.74 0.84 14.20
C GLU A 61 1.79 1.98 13.81
N ASP A 62 2.29 3.20 13.64
CA ASP A 62 1.54 4.38 13.20
C ASP A 62 1.51 4.54 11.67
N ALA A 63 2.11 3.59 10.94
CA ALA A 63 2.03 3.52 9.49
C ALA A 63 0.59 3.26 9.03
N SER A 64 0.29 3.62 7.78
CA SER A 64 -1.06 3.47 7.26
C SER A 64 -1.52 2.02 7.25
N THR A 65 -2.74 1.78 7.75
CA THR A 65 -3.30 0.43 7.88
C THR A 65 -3.99 -0.04 6.60
N ASP A 66 -4.21 -1.35 6.48
CA ASP A 66 -4.97 -1.92 5.37
C ASP A 66 -6.43 -1.46 5.35
N GLU A 67 -7.04 -1.18 6.51
CA GLU A 67 -8.37 -0.59 6.62
C GLU A 67 -8.43 0.85 6.09
N GLU A 68 -7.41 1.67 6.37
CA GLU A 68 -7.27 3.01 5.80
C GLU A 68 -7.09 2.95 4.28
N VAL A 69 -6.22 2.04 3.80
CA VAL A 69 -6.00 1.80 2.36
C VAL A 69 -7.29 1.33 1.68
N LEU A 70 -8.05 0.42 2.31
CA LEU A 70 -9.35 -0.03 1.82
C LEU A 70 -10.36 1.12 1.71
N THR A 71 -10.38 2.01 2.70
CA THR A 71 -11.25 3.19 2.72
C THR A 71 -10.92 4.12 1.58
N LEU A 72 -9.63 4.41 1.35
CA LEU A 72 -9.17 5.21 0.22
C LEU A 72 -9.51 4.55 -1.12
N TYR A 73 -9.26 3.24 -1.27
CA TYR A 73 -9.59 2.49 -2.48
C TYR A 73 -11.09 2.57 -2.83
N LYS A 74 -11.97 2.39 -1.85
CA LYS A 74 -13.43 2.51 -2.03
C LYS A 74 -13.88 3.94 -2.36
N GLY A 75 -13.15 4.94 -1.88
CA GLY A 75 -13.41 6.36 -2.12
C GLY A 75 -12.96 6.86 -3.49
N GLN A 76 -12.22 6.07 -4.27
CA GLN A 76 -11.81 6.45 -5.63
C GLN A 76 -13.03 6.54 -6.55
N SER A 77 -13.23 7.69 -7.17
CA SER A 77 -14.24 7.86 -8.23
C SER A 77 -13.98 6.83 -9.32
N LYS A 78 -14.98 6.00 -9.63
CA LYS A 78 -14.92 4.97 -10.68
C LYS A 78 -14.81 5.59 -12.08
N PHE A 79 -13.68 6.19 -12.42
CA PHE A 79 -13.41 6.63 -13.80
C PHE A 79 -12.74 5.55 -14.66
N SER A 80 -12.55 4.32 -14.13
CA SER A 80 -11.89 3.24 -14.90
C SER A 80 -12.39 1.81 -14.61
N GLN A 81 -13.61 1.64 -14.09
CA GLN A 81 -14.35 0.38 -14.30
C GLN A 81 -15.24 0.50 -15.55
N VAL A 82 -14.63 0.81 -16.70
CA VAL A 82 -15.31 0.79 -18.01
C VAL A 82 -14.49 -0.04 -18.97
N LYS A 83 -14.62 -1.37 -18.84
CA LYS A 83 -15.03 -2.35 -19.86
C LYS A 83 -14.61 -3.75 -19.44
#